data_AF-A0A1A6HHB4-F1
#
_entry.id   AF-A0A1A6HHB4-F1
#
_cell.length_a   1.000
_cell.length_b   1.000
_cell.length_c   1.000
_cell.angle_alpha   90.00
_cell.angle_beta   90.00
_cell.angle_gamma   90.00
#
_symmetry.space_group_name_H-M   'P 1'
#
loop_
_entity.id
_entity.type
_entity.pdbx_description
1 polymer ?
#
loop_
_entity_poly.entity_id
_entity_poly.type
_entity_poly.pdbx_seq_one_letter_code
_entity_poly.pdbx_strand_id
1 'polypeptide(L)'
;MASVTAGVGLEVTAGVGFEVTARVGLEVTARVGLEVMAGVELEVMAGVELEVMAGVELEVMPGVGLEVTADIGLEVTADIGLEVTADVGLEVTVDIGLEVISGVELEVTADIGLEVTEVELEVTAGVGLEISGIPQAAPQDFKRT
;
A
#
# COMPACT_ATOMS: atom_id res chain seq x y z
N MET A 1 21.35 4.12 -10.99
CA MET A 1 21.04 4.49 -9.60
C MET A 1 21.55 5.89 -9.36
N ALA A 2 20.63 6.84 -9.31
CA ALA A 2 20.87 8.19 -8.80
C ALA A 2 20.07 8.36 -7.51
N SER A 3 20.60 9.12 -6.56
CA SER A 3 19.97 9.30 -5.25
C SER A 3 19.88 10.76 -4.82
N VAL A 4 18.81 11.09 -4.08
CA VAL A 4 18.56 12.42 -3.54
C VAL A 4 18.02 12.31 -2.11
N THR A 5 18.46 13.20 -1.23
CA THR A 5 17.94 13.31 0.14
C THR A 5 17.53 14.74 0.47
N ALA A 6 16.34 14.94 1.03
CA ALA A 6 15.85 16.24 1.47
C ALA A 6 15.27 16.19 2.90
N GLY A 7 15.33 17.33 3.58
CA GLY A 7 14.74 17.49 4.92
C GLY A 7 13.27 17.90 4.90
N VAL A 8 12.86 18.72 3.95
CA VAL A 8 11.49 19.24 3.78
C VAL A 8 11.27 19.55 2.31
N GLY A 9 10.21 19.03 1.71
CA GLY A 9 9.75 19.35 0.37
C GLY A 9 10.74 18.93 -0.73
N LEU A 10 10.38 17.91 -1.49
CA LEU A 10 11.19 17.43 -2.61
C LEU A 10 10.30 16.99 -3.77
N GLU A 11 10.59 17.49 -4.96
CA GLU A 11 9.96 17.07 -6.22
C GLU A 11 11.03 16.42 -7.10
N VAL A 12 10.80 15.20 -7.56
CA VAL A 12 11.76 14.43 -8.37
C VAL A 12 11.08 13.86 -9.60
N THR A 13 11.68 14.10 -10.78
CA THR A 13 11.34 13.36 -12.00
C THR A 13 12.54 12.51 -12.43
N ALA A 14 12.34 11.20 -12.52
CA ALA A 14 13.40 10.25 -12.87
C ALA A 14 13.04 9.35 -14.07
N GLY A 15 14.06 8.97 -14.83
CA GLY A 15 13.92 8.08 -15.99
C GLY A 15 14.00 6.60 -15.61
N VAL A 16 15.14 6.17 -15.08
CA VAL A 16 15.42 4.76 -14.75
C VAL A 16 16.28 4.66 -13.49
N GLY A 17 15.85 3.86 -12.52
CA GLY A 17 16.64 3.43 -11.36
C GLY A 17 17.04 4.59 -10.46
N PHE A 18 16.11 5.01 -9.60
CA PHE A 18 16.26 6.17 -8.72
C PHE A 18 15.89 5.83 -7.27
N GLU A 19 16.61 6.42 -6.33
CA GLU A 19 16.38 6.26 -4.89
C GLU A 19 16.14 7.65 -4.29
N VAL A 20 15.08 7.81 -3.50
CA VAL A 20 14.75 9.10 -2.86
C VAL A 20 14.46 8.94 -1.39
N THR A 21 15.03 9.82 -0.58
CA THR A 21 14.70 9.92 0.85
C THR A 21 14.25 11.34 1.20
N ALA A 22 13.08 11.48 1.81
CA ALA A 22 12.62 12.75 2.36
C ALA A 22 12.04 12.56 3.77
N ARG A 23 12.21 13.56 4.65
CA ARG A 23 11.56 13.49 5.98
C ARG A 23 10.13 14.01 5.98
N VAL A 24 9.83 15.02 5.17
CA VAL A 24 8.51 15.67 5.09
C VAL A 24 8.27 16.11 3.65
N GLY A 25 7.15 15.69 3.07
CA GLY A 25 6.68 16.12 1.76
C GLY A 25 7.58 15.67 0.62
N LEU A 26 7.15 14.65 -0.12
CA LEU A 26 7.85 14.13 -1.29
C LEU A 26 6.87 13.82 -2.41
N GLU A 27 7.14 14.38 -3.59
CA GLU A 27 6.44 14.09 -4.84
C GLU A 27 7.43 13.48 -5.83
N VAL A 28 7.16 12.27 -6.33
CA VAL A 28 8.04 11.60 -7.28
C VAL A 28 7.27 11.10 -8.49
N THR A 29 7.81 11.38 -9.67
CA THR A 29 7.42 10.72 -10.92
C THR A 29 8.60 9.94 -11.50
N ALA A 30 8.46 8.62 -11.67
CA ALA A 30 9.47 7.77 -12.28
C ALA A 30 8.89 6.86 -13.36
N ARG A 31 9.67 6.52 -14.40
CA ARG A 31 9.21 5.57 -15.42
C ARG A 31 9.51 4.12 -15.09
N VAL A 32 10.71 3.82 -14.59
CA VAL A 32 11.16 2.45 -14.32
C VAL A 32 12.06 2.43 -13.09
N GLY A 33 11.72 1.60 -12.11
CA GLY A 33 12.55 1.31 -10.94
C GLY A 33 12.72 2.53 -10.04
N LEU A 34 11.88 2.60 -9.01
CA LEU A 34 11.91 3.66 -8.01
C LEU A 34 11.85 3.05 -6.60
N GLU A 35 12.76 3.50 -5.74
CA GLU A 35 12.78 3.18 -4.31
C GLU A 35 12.61 4.49 -3.52
N VAL A 36 11.62 4.53 -2.64
CA VAL A 36 11.30 5.74 -1.88
C VAL A 36 11.19 5.46 -0.38
N MET A 37 11.82 6.33 0.41
CA MET A 37 11.63 6.41 1.85
C MET A 37 11.15 7.80 2.25
N ALA A 38 9.95 7.88 2.82
CA ALA A 38 9.37 9.14 3.32
C ALA A 38 8.96 9.04 4.79
N GLY A 39 9.25 10.11 5.55
CA GLY A 39 8.79 10.20 6.94
C GLY A 39 7.31 10.56 7.05
N VAL A 40 6.89 11.60 6.33
CA VAL A 40 5.54 12.19 6.38
C VAL A 40 5.18 12.72 5.00
N GLU A 41 3.98 12.40 4.51
CA GLU A 41 3.39 12.82 3.23
C GLU A 41 4.23 12.42 2.01
N LEU A 42 3.77 11.40 1.30
CA LEU A 42 4.40 10.92 0.07
C LEU A 42 3.37 10.69 -1.04
N GLU A 43 3.64 11.30 -2.21
CA GLU A 43 2.89 11.08 -3.45
C GLU A 43 3.84 10.51 -4.51
N VAL A 44 3.50 9.35 -5.08
CA VAL A 44 4.33 8.68 -6.09
C VAL A 44 3.54 8.22 -7.30
N MET A 45 4.01 8.59 -8.47
CA MET A 45 3.63 8.00 -9.75
C MET A 45 4.80 7.23 -10.35
N ALA A 46 4.61 5.92 -10.58
CA ALA A 46 5.62 5.06 -11.19
C ALA A 46 5.07 4.26 -12.37
N GLY A 47 5.83 4.17 -13.46
CA GLY A 47 5.43 3.35 -14.60
C GLY A 47 5.56 1.84 -14.31
N VAL A 48 6.73 1.42 -13.81
CA VAL A 48 7.10 0.01 -13.61
C VAL A 48 8.01 -0.11 -12.40
N GLU A 49 7.73 -1.09 -11.53
CA GLU A 49 8.50 -1.47 -10.35
C GLU A 49 8.72 -0.32 -9.37
N LEU A 50 7.92 -0.32 -8.30
CA LEU A 50 7.97 0.66 -7.23
C LEU A 50 8.04 -0.03 -5.87
N GLU A 51 8.99 0.40 -5.05
CA GLU A 51 9.13 0.02 -3.64
C GLU A 51 9.03 1.29 -2.79
N VAL A 52 8.09 1.30 -1.82
CA VAL A 52 7.84 2.47 -0.97
C VAL A 52 7.75 2.09 0.49
N MET A 53 8.44 2.88 1.32
CA MET A 53 8.29 2.90 2.76
C MET A 53 7.90 4.30 3.23
N ALA A 54 6.74 4.42 3.87
CA ALA A 54 6.24 5.68 4.41
C ALA A 54 5.81 5.56 5.87
N GLY A 55 6.16 6.56 6.70
CA GLY A 55 5.71 6.60 8.09
C GLY A 55 4.28 7.11 8.26
N VAL A 56 3.87 8.12 7.50
CA VAL A 56 2.55 8.76 7.63
C VAL A 56 2.06 9.26 6.28
N GLU A 57 0.86 8.85 5.90
CA GLU A 57 0.10 9.25 4.71
C GLU A 57 0.85 9.02 3.39
N LEU A 58 0.38 8.02 2.64
CA LEU A 58 0.97 7.60 1.39
C LEU A 58 -0.10 7.45 0.29
N GLU A 59 0.12 8.12 -0.84
CA GLU A 59 -0.66 7.99 -2.07
C GLU A 59 0.23 7.46 -3.21
N VAL A 60 -0.17 6.34 -3.82
CA VAL A 60 0.63 5.69 -4.87
C VAL A 60 -0.19 5.26 -6.07
N MET A 61 0.31 5.59 -7.27
CA MET A 61 -0.22 5.14 -8.55
C MET A 61 0.86 4.47 -9.42
N PRO A 62 1.09 3.15 -9.28
CA PRO A 62 1.98 2.39 -10.15
C PRO A 62 1.24 1.74 -11.32
N GLY A 63 1.90 1.69 -12.48
CA GLY A 63 1.41 0.94 -13.63
C GLY A 63 1.63 -0.57 -13.51
N VAL A 64 2.79 -1.03 -13.02
CA VAL A 64 3.09 -2.47 -12.86
C VAL A 64 4.01 -2.70 -11.67
N GLY A 65 3.58 -3.58 -10.76
CA GLY A 65 4.39 -4.11 -9.66
C GLY A 65 4.65 -3.05 -8.59
N LEU A 66 4.01 -3.23 -7.44
CA LEU A 66 4.16 -2.36 -6.30
C LEU A 66 4.29 -3.16 -5.00
N GLU A 67 5.30 -2.80 -4.21
CA GLU A 67 5.45 -3.22 -2.82
C GLU A 67 5.41 -1.98 -1.92
N VAL A 68 4.49 -1.96 -0.95
CA VAL A 68 4.33 -0.83 -0.03
C VAL A 68 4.30 -1.29 1.43
N THR A 69 5.03 -0.57 2.26
CA THR A 69 4.86 -0.58 3.72
C THR A 69 4.52 0.82 4.22
N ALA A 70 3.40 0.94 4.95
CA ALA A 70 2.97 2.18 5.58
C ALA A 70 2.52 1.98 7.03
N ASP A 71 2.98 2.82 7.96
CA ASP A 71 2.52 2.72 9.36
C ASP A 71 1.11 3.31 9.54
N ILE A 72 0.79 4.42 8.85
CA ILE A 72 -0.50 5.13 9.02
C ILE A 72 -0.97 5.67 7.67
N GLY A 73 -2.18 5.29 7.25
CA GLY A 73 -2.91 5.87 6.14
C GLY A 73 -2.27 5.58 4.80
N LEU A 74 -2.86 4.65 4.05
CA LEU A 74 -2.38 4.27 2.73
C LEU A 74 -3.53 4.22 1.73
N GLU A 75 -3.37 4.97 0.64
CA GLU A 75 -4.23 4.95 -0.54
C GLU A 75 -3.42 4.48 -1.76
N VAL A 76 -3.86 3.39 -2.39
CA VAL A 76 -3.17 2.84 -3.56
C VAL A 76 -4.15 2.54 -4.67
N THR A 77 -3.81 3.00 -5.87
CA THR A 77 -4.44 2.56 -7.13
C THR A 77 -3.40 1.95 -8.04
N ALA A 78 -3.49 0.65 -8.34
CA ALA A 78 -2.52 -0.05 -9.19
C ALA A 78 -3.20 -0.86 -10.31
N ASP A 79 -2.61 -0.84 -11.51
CA ASP A 79 -3.17 -1.64 -12.62
C ASP A 79 -2.81 -3.14 -12.45
N ILE A 80 -1.57 -3.47 -12.06
CA ILE A 80 -1.10 -4.86 -12.00
C ILE A 80 -0.16 -5.09 -10.82
N GLY A 81 -0.51 -6.04 -9.97
CA GLY A 81 0.35 -6.65 -8.98
C GLY A 81 0.68 -5.71 -7.82
N LEU A 82 0.06 -5.96 -6.68
CA LEU A 82 0.21 -5.14 -5.48
C LEU A 82 0.38 -6.00 -4.24
N GLU A 83 1.45 -5.76 -3.49
CA GLU A 83 1.69 -6.28 -2.15
C GLU A 83 1.73 -5.12 -1.15
N VAL A 84 0.88 -5.18 -0.12
CA VAL A 84 0.75 -4.10 0.85
C VAL A 84 0.78 -4.62 2.27
N THR A 85 1.59 -3.95 3.10
CA THR A 85 1.49 -4.03 4.55
C THR A 85 1.16 -2.65 5.12
N ALA A 86 0.04 -2.55 5.86
CA ALA A 86 -0.35 -1.31 6.53
C ALA A 86 -0.82 -1.54 7.97
N ASP A 87 -0.29 -0.78 8.93
CA ASP A 87 -0.70 -0.95 10.33
C ASP A 87 -2.10 -0.34 10.61
N VAL A 88 -2.38 0.85 10.06
CA VAL A 88 -3.65 1.58 10.29
C VAL A 88 -4.17 2.22 9.01
N GLY A 89 -5.40 1.90 8.63
CA GLY A 89 -6.17 2.59 7.58
C GLY A 89 -5.61 2.34 6.17
N LEU A 90 -6.27 1.46 5.44
CA LEU A 90 -5.87 1.07 4.09
C LEU A 90 -7.04 1.10 3.11
N GLU A 91 -6.90 1.88 2.04
CA GLU A 91 -7.80 1.92 0.89
C GLU A 91 -7.04 1.50 -0.37
N VAL A 92 -7.49 0.43 -1.04
CA VAL A 92 -6.81 -0.09 -2.22
C VAL A 92 -7.80 -0.39 -3.34
N THR A 93 -7.45 0.07 -4.55
CA THR A 93 -8.05 -0.38 -5.80
C THR A 93 -7.00 -1.03 -6.69
N VAL A 94 -7.22 -2.30 -7.07
CA VAL A 94 -6.38 -2.99 -8.06
C VAL A 94 -7.23 -3.59 -9.19
N ASP A 95 -6.70 -3.57 -10.41
CA ASP A 95 -7.32 -4.36 -11.49
C ASP A 95 -6.91 -5.85 -11.39
N ILE A 96 -5.62 -6.15 -11.18
CA ILE A 96 -5.11 -7.53 -11.18
C ILE A 96 -4.11 -7.79 -10.05
N GLY A 97 -4.45 -8.71 -9.15
CA GLY A 97 -3.55 -9.34 -8.19
C GLY A 97 -3.22 -8.43 -7.01
N LEU A 98 -3.81 -8.74 -5.85
CA LEU A 98 -3.59 -8.02 -4.61
C LEU A 98 -3.39 -8.97 -3.44
N GLU A 99 -2.30 -8.76 -2.70
CA GLU A 99 -2.02 -9.37 -1.40
C GLU A 99 -1.94 -8.26 -0.34
N VAL A 100 -2.72 -8.40 0.74
CA VAL A 100 -2.79 -7.39 1.79
C VAL A 100 -2.69 -7.98 3.19
N ILE A 101 -1.90 -7.29 4.02
CA ILE A 101 -1.82 -7.47 5.45
C ILE A 101 -2.12 -6.12 6.11
N SER A 102 -3.25 -6.00 6.82
CA SER A 102 -3.55 -4.83 7.66
C SER A 102 -3.80 -5.15 9.14
N GLY A 103 -3.62 -4.14 9.99
CA GLY A 103 -3.81 -4.26 11.43
C GLY A 103 -5.21 -3.91 11.94
N VAL A 104 -5.92 -2.97 11.31
CA VAL A 104 -7.07 -2.29 11.97
C VAL A 104 -8.26 -1.99 11.04
N GLU A 105 -8.05 -1.33 9.90
CA GLU A 105 -9.13 -0.86 9.02
C GLU A 105 -8.72 -1.06 7.55
N LEU A 106 -9.57 -1.75 6.78
CA LEU A 106 -9.33 -2.07 5.38
C LEU A 106 -10.59 -1.95 4.52
N GLU A 107 -10.44 -1.19 3.44
CA GLU A 107 -11.33 -1.16 2.29
C GLU A 107 -10.55 -1.57 1.03
N VAL A 108 -10.97 -2.66 0.38
CA VAL A 108 -10.30 -3.17 -0.82
C VAL A 108 -11.30 -3.46 -1.93
N THR A 109 -10.96 -2.99 -3.13
CA THR A 109 -11.56 -3.42 -4.40
C THR A 109 -10.51 -4.05 -5.30
N ALA A 110 -10.75 -5.29 -5.72
CA ALA A 110 -9.91 -5.99 -6.69
C ALA A 110 -10.76 -6.62 -7.81
N ASP A 111 -10.42 -6.39 -9.07
CA ASP A 111 -11.14 -7.03 -10.17
C ASP A 111 -10.78 -8.52 -10.28
N ILE A 112 -9.48 -8.87 -10.19
CA ILE A 112 -9.00 -10.25 -10.32
C ILE A 112 -7.95 -10.57 -9.26
N GLY A 113 -8.23 -11.58 -8.43
CA GLY A 113 -7.27 -12.18 -7.50
C GLY A 113 -7.01 -11.30 -6.29
N LEU A 114 -7.56 -11.71 -5.15
CA LEU A 114 -7.41 -11.02 -3.88
C LEU A 114 -7.11 -11.99 -2.73
N GLU A 115 -6.04 -11.72 -2.00
CA GLU A 115 -5.68 -12.38 -0.75
C GLU A 115 -5.58 -11.36 0.40
N VAL A 116 -6.31 -11.61 1.49
CA VAL A 116 -6.39 -10.70 2.65
C VAL A 116 -6.20 -11.45 3.96
N THR A 117 -5.43 -10.88 4.90
CA THR A 117 -5.19 -11.47 6.23
C THR A 117 -5.46 -10.47 7.35
N GLU A 118 -6.64 -10.50 8.04
CA GLU A 118 -7.07 -9.36 8.87
C GLU A 118 -8.20 -9.52 9.91
N VAL A 119 -8.43 -8.43 10.68
CA VAL A 119 -9.28 -8.36 11.90
C VAL A 119 -10.66 -7.72 11.64
N GLU A 120 -10.79 -6.72 10.75
CA GLU A 120 -12.06 -6.05 10.39
C GLU A 120 -12.05 -5.62 8.90
N LEU A 121 -13.03 -6.05 8.09
CA LEU A 121 -12.91 -6.06 6.62
C LEU A 121 -14.16 -5.56 5.86
N GLU A 122 -13.96 -4.66 4.89
CA GLU A 122 -14.85 -4.46 3.73
C GLU A 122 -14.11 -4.78 2.43
N VAL A 123 -14.57 -5.82 1.72
CA VAL A 123 -13.86 -6.38 0.56
C VAL A 123 -14.81 -6.63 -0.61
N THR A 124 -14.45 -6.11 -1.78
CA THR A 124 -15.10 -6.42 -3.06
C THR A 124 -14.10 -7.06 -4.02
N ALA A 125 -14.41 -8.28 -4.48
CA ALA A 125 -13.62 -8.97 -5.49
C ALA A 125 -14.48 -9.33 -6.71
N GLY A 126 -14.01 -8.99 -7.92
CA GLY A 126 -14.65 -9.40 -9.17
C GLY A 126 -14.50 -10.91 -9.42
N VAL A 127 -13.27 -11.43 -9.28
CA VAL A 127 -12.92 -12.84 -9.51
C VAL A 127 -11.83 -13.30 -8.54
N GLY A 128 -12.12 -14.32 -7.72
CA GLY A 128 -11.14 -14.94 -6.82
C GLY A 128 -10.92 -14.15 -5.54
N LEU A 129 -11.16 -14.79 -4.39
CA LEU A 129 -11.02 -14.21 -3.06
C LEU A 129 -10.54 -15.30 -2.08
N GLU A 130 -9.43 -15.04 -1.41
CA GLU A 130 -8.92 -15.85 -0.30
C GLU A 130 -8.78 -14.95 0.94
N ILE A 131 -9.36 -15.38 2.07
CA ILE A 131 -9.28 -14.66 3.35
C ILE A 131 -8.71 -15.60 4.40
N SER A 132 -7.67 -15.15 5.09
CA SER A 132 -6.99 -15.88 6.16
C SER A 132 -6.98 -15.07 7.48
N GLY A 133 -6.79 -15.73 8.63
CA GLY A 133 -6.55 -15.01 9.90
C GLY A 133 -7.77 -14.45 10.66
N ILE A 134 -9.01 -14.72 10.24
CA ILE A 134 -10.22 -14.19 10.93
C ILE A 134 -10.18 -14.52 12.43
N PRO A 135 -10.25 -13.53 13.35
CA PRO A 135 -10.38 -13.79 14.78
C PRO A 135 -11.67 -14.58 15.02
N GLN A 136 -11.53 -15.84 15.40
CA GLN A 136 -12.67 -16.66 15.79
C GLN A 136 -13.27 -16.05 17.07
N ALA A 137 -14.43 -15.42 16.96
CA ALA A 137 -15.18 -14.97 18.13
C ALA A 137 -15.39 -16.17 19.07
N ALA A 138 -14.72 -16.16 20.22
CA ALA A 138 -14.89 -17.20 21.23
C ALA A 138 -16.39 -17.31 21.58
N PRO A 139 -16.98 -18.50 21.61
CA PRO A 139 -18.39 -18.65 22.00
C PRO A 139 -18.54 -18.08 23.41
N GLN A 140 -19.26 -16.96 23.52
CA GLN A 140 -19.62 -16.35 24.79
C GLN A 140 -20.61 -17.30 25.46
N ASP A 141 -20.12 -18.09 26.42
CA ASP A 141 -20.90 -19.03 27.19
C ASP A 141 -21.81 -18.22 28.14
N PHE A 142 -22.96 -17.78 27.63
CA PHE A 142 -23.93 -16.99 28.37
C PHE A 142 -24.58 -17.90 29.42
N LYS A 143 -23.95 -18.04 30.58
CA LYS A 143 -24.56 -18.67 31.75
C LYS A 143 -25.77 -17.83 32.15
N ARG A 144 -26.96 -18.27 31.71
CA ARG A 144 -28.24 -17.83 32.27
C ARG A 144 -28.18 -18.04 33.78
N THR A 145 -28.22 -16.93 34.52
CA THR A 145 -28.62 -16.92 35.93
C THR A 145 -30.08 -16.50 35.98
#